data_AF-A0A2I0J8I4-F1
#
_entry.id   AF-A0A2I0J8I4-F1
#
_cell.length_a   1.000
_cell.length_b   1.000
_cell.length_c   1.000
_cell.angle_alpha   90.00
_cell.angle_beta   90.00
_cell.angle_gamma   90.00
#
_symmetry.space_group_name_H-M   'P 1'
#
loop_
_entity.id
_entity.type
_entity.pdbx_description
1 polymer ?
#
loop_
_entity_poly.entity_id
_entity_poly.type
_entity_poly.pdbx_seq_one_letter_code
_entity_poly.pdbx_strand_id
1 'polypeptide(L)'
;MDSEFQKQHENVGAYDMIVHLRQLYQEQARHERFEISKALFQARLTEGSPVGPHVLKMIGNVEALGRLGFPLGQELAVDLVLQSLPSSYNQFIMNYNMNEHNKLLHELLNMLRTTEQDISKGMHVLMVQGTKKKGKSKNKDMLVYNMETKRLKSNDSNPTYL
;
A
#
# COMPACT_ATOMS: atom_id res chain seq x y z
N MET A 1 -40.14 -11.45 28.87
CA MET A 1 -41.13 -11.22 27.80
C MET A 1 -41.78 -9.90 28.12
N ASP A 2 -41.43 -8.85 27.38
CA ASP A 2 -41.91 -7.50 27.66
C ASP A 2 -43.38 -7.39 27.26
N SER A 3 -44.25 -7.20 28.24
CA SER A 3 -45.71 -7.17 28.04
C SER A 3 -46.16 -6.02 27.14
N GLU A 4 -45.31 -5.01 26.92
CA GLU A 4 -45.57 -3.88 26.02
C GLU A 4 -45.48 -4.27 24.54
N PHE A 5 -44.58 -5.19 24.18
CA PHE A 5 -44.49 -5.71 22.81
C PHE A 5 -45.71 -6.55 22.43
N GLN A 6 -46.31 -7.26 23.39
CA GLN A 6 -47.51 -8.05 23.10
C GLN A 6 -48.75 -7.18 22.89
N LYS A 7 -48.88 -6.07 23.63
CA LYS A 7 -50.03 -5.15 23.50
C LYS A 7 -50.05 -4.34 22.20
N GLN A 8 -48.90 -4.04 21.60
CA GLN A 8 -48.86 -3.30 20.33
C GLN A 8 -49.36 -4.11 19.13
N HIS A 9 -49.41 -5.44 19.23
CA HIS A 9 -49.74 -6.34 18.12
C HIS A 9 -51.10 -7.04 18.26
N GLU A 10 -51.82 -6.84 19.38
CA GLU A 10 -53.12 -7.50 19.66
C GLU A 10 -54.24 -7.13 18.65
N ASN A 11 -54.05 -6.07 17.84
CA ASN A 11 -55.09 -5.56 16.93
C ASN A 11 -54.62 -5.33 15.49
N VAL A 12 -53.45 -5.87 15.11
CA VAL A 12 -52.84 -5.68 13.79
C VAL A 12 -53.19 -6.87 12.90
N GLY A 13 -53.86 -6.64 11.76
CA GLY A 13 -54.20 -7.71 10.84
C GLY A 13 -52.95 -8.39 10.25
N ALA A 14 -53.05 -9.65 9.82
CA ALA A 14 -51.90 -10.38 9.25
C ALA A 14 -51.23 -9.64 8.08
N TYR A 15 -52.00 -8.90 7.28
CA TYR A 15 -51.49 -8.03 6.24
C TYR A 15 -50.64 -6.88 6.80
N ASP A 16 -51.16 -6.17 7.81
CA ASP A 16 -50.47 -5.04 8.45
C ASP A 16 -49.19 -5.49 9.17
N MET A 17 -49.19 -6.69 9.76
CA MET A 17 -47.98 -7.30 10.33
C MET A 17 -46.91 -7.56 9.26
N ILE A 18 -47.29 -8.10 8.09
CA ILE A 18 -46.36 -8.34 6.98
C ILE A 18 -45.78 -7.01 6.47
N VAL A 19 -46.60 -5.96 6.37
CA VAL A 19 -46.14 -4.62 5.95
C VAL A 19 -45.15 -4.06 6.96
N HIS A 20 -45.46 -4.12 8.25
CA HIS A 20 -44.59 -3.61 9.30
C HIS A 20 -43.25 -4.34 9.36
N LEU A 21 -43.26 -5.68 9.29
CA LEU A 21 -42.03 -6.47 9.24
C LEU A 21 -41.17 -6.12 8.03
N ARG A 22 -41.78 -5.95 6.85
CA ARG A 22 -41.05 -5.53 5.64
C ARG A 22 -40.36 -4.18 5.84
N GLN A 23 -41.03 -3.21 6.47
CA GLN A 23 -40.45 -1.89 6.76
C GLN A 23 -39.26 -2.03 7.71
N LEU A 24 -39.42 -2.73 8.83
CA LEU A 24 -38.34 -2.96 9.80
C LEU A 24 -37.11 -3.63 9.16
N TYR A 25 -37.32 -4.69 8.38
CA TYR A 25 -36.21 -5.37 7.69
C TYR A 25 -35.53 -4.48 6.65
N GLN A 26 -36.29 -3.65 5.93
CA GLN A 26 -35.74 -2.70 4.96
C GLN A 26 -34.92 -1.59 5.64
N GLU A 27 -35.41 -1.06 6.77
CA GLU A 27 -34.68 -0.06 7.56
C GLU A 27 -33.40 -0.65 8.14
N GLN A 28 -33.47 -1.87 8.67
CA GLN A 28 -32.31 -2.59 9.19
C GLN A 28 -31.26 -2.83 8.09
N ALA A 29 -31.68 -3.31 6.91
CA ALA A 29 -30.79 -3.53 5.79
C ALA A 29 -30.17 -2.22 5.27
N ARG A 30 -30.94 -1.12 5.25
CA ARG A 30 -30.43 0.22 4.89
C ARG A 30 -29.36 0.67 5.88
N HIS A 31 -29.61 0.50 7.18
CA HIS A 31 -28.68 0.89 8.24
C HIS A 31 -27.39 0.06 8.17
N GLU A 32 -27.50 -1.27 8.04
CA GLU A 32 -26.36 -2.17 7.89
C GLU A 32 -25.50 -1.82 6.67
N ARG A 33 -26.15 -1.61 5.51
CA ARG A 33 -25.47 -1.16 4.29
C ARG A 33 -24.72 0.15 4.50
N PHE A 34 -25.32 1.10 5.22
CA PHE A 34 -24.69 2.39 5.50
C PHE A 34 -23.43 2.22 6.36
N GLU A 35 -23.48 1.44 7.43
CA GLU A 35 -22.33 1.20 8.30
C GLU A 35 -21.20 0.45 7.56
N ILE A 36 -21.53 -0.57 6.76
CA ILE A 36 -20.53 -1.30 5.96
C ILE A 36 -19.90 -0.37 4.92
N SER A 37 -20.72 0.42 4.20
CA SER A 37 -20.22 1.39 3.23
C SER A 37 -19.28 2.39 3.91
N LYS A 38 -19.72 2.99 5.02
CA LYS A 38 -18.92 3.93 5.81
C LYS A 38 -17.59 3.30 6.22
N ALA A 39 -17.59 2.08 6.77
CA ALA A 39 -16.39 1.38 7.16
C ALA A 39 -15.45 1.11 5.97
N LEU A 40 -15.99 0.78 4.79
CA LEU A 40 -15.22 0.53 3.58
C LEU A 40 -14.57 1.82 3.02
N PHE A 41 -15.34 2.89 2.83
CA PHE A 41 -14.85 4.14 2.26
C PHE A 41 -13.89 4.90 3.21
N GLN A 42 -14.05 4.72 4.52
CA GLN A 42 -13.20 5.32 5.55
C GLN A 42 -12.01 4.43 5.95
N ALA A 43 -11.89 3.22 5.38
CA ALA A 43 -10.78 2.32 5.70
C ALA A 43 -9.43 2.97 5.38
N ARG A 44 -8.54 3.00 6.37
CA ARG A 44 -7.16 3.47 6.24
C ARG A 44 -6.26 2.54 7.05
N LEU A 45 -5.22 2.02 6.42
CA LEU A 45 -4.18 1.25 7.09
C LEU A 45 -3.18 2.22 7.70
N THR A 46 -2.91 2.08 8.99
CA THR A 46 -1.88 2.87 9.67
C THR A 46 -0.49 2.37 9.31
N GLU A 47 0.48 3.29 9.24
CA GLU A 47 1.88 2.97 8.94
C GLU A 47 2.41 1.89 9.90
N GLY A 48 3.05 0.86 9.36
CA GLY A 48 3.60 -0.27 10.13
C GLY A 48 2.58 -1.30 10.63
N SER A 49 1.27 -1.11 10.43
CA SER A 49 0.27 -2.14 10.73
C SER A 49 0.23 -3.24 9.66
N PRO A 50 -0.20 -4.46 10.02
CA PRO A 50 -0.24 -5.58 9.09
C PRO A 50 -1.28 -5.38 7.99
N VAL A 51 -0.85 -5.43 6.73
CA VAL A 51 -1.71 -5.23 5.54
C VAL A 51 -2.72 -6.35 5.36
N GLY A 52 -2.35 -7.58 5.76
CA GLY A 52 -3.18 -8.77 5.57
C GLY A 52 -4.57 -8.66 6.23
N PRO A 53 -4.66 -8.49 7.56
CA PRO A 53 -5.93 -8.31 8.25
C PRO A 53 -6.76 -7.13 7.74
N HIS A 54 -6.10 -6.02 7.39
CA HIS A 54 -6.76 -4.83 6.85
C HIS A 54 -7.46 -5.11 5.52
N VAL A 55 -6.75 -5.68 4.55
CA VAL A 55 -7.31 -5.98 3.23
C VAL A 55 -8.38 -7.08 3.32
N LEU A 56 -8.21 -8.10 4.18
CA LEU A 56 -9.24 -9.10 4.42
C LEU A 56 -10.54 -8.50 4.98
N LYS A 57 -10.44 -7.52 5.89
CA LYS A 57 -11.60 -6.79 6.40
C LYS A 57 -12.31 -6.03 5.27
N MET A 58 -11.56 -5.39 4.38
CA MET A 58 -12.13 -4.68 3.23
C MET A 58 -12.83 -5.64 2.26
N ILE A 59 -12.23 -6.81 1.98
CA ILE A 59 -12.86 -7.87 1.17
C ILE A 59 -14.18 -8.30 1.81
N GLY A 60 -14.19 -8.57 3.11
CA GLY A 60 -15.41 -8.94 3.84
C GLY A 60 -16.51 -7.87 3.75
N ASN A 61 -16.15 -6.60 3.80
CA ASN A 61 -17.10 -5.50 3.59
C ASN A 61 -17.66 -5.47 2.16
N VAL A 62 -16.83 -5.67 1.14
CA VAL A 62 -17.25 -5.73 -0.26
C VAL A 62 -18.23 -6.88 -0.49
N GLU A 63 -17.93 -8.06 0.04
CA GLU A 63 -18.82 -9.23 -0.02
C GLU A 63 -20.13 -8.99 0.74
N ALA A 64 -20.06 -8.32 1.89
CA ALA A 64 -21.25 -7.99 2.67
C ALA A 64 -22.19 -7.02 1.92
N LEU A 65 -21.64 -6.02 1.22
CA LEU A 65 -22.43 -5.16 0.33
C LEU A 65 -23.08 -5.97 -0.80
N GLY A 66 -22.36 -6.95 -1.37
CA GLY A 66 -22.91 -7.89 -2.35
C GLY A 66 -24.11 -8.68 -1.82
N ARG A 67 -24.02 -9.21 -0.60
CA ARG A 67 -25.14 -9.92 0.07
C ARG A 67 -26.36 -9.03 0.32
N LEU A 68 -26.14 -7.73 0.55
CA LEU A 68 -27.20 -6.73 0.72
C LEU A 68 -27.79 -6.23 -0.61
N GLY A 69 -27.35 -6.77 -1.76
CA GLY A 69 -27.83 -6.39 -3.09
C GLY A 69 -27.14 -5.16 -3.69
N PHE A 70 -25.99 -4.75 -3.13
CA PHE A 70 -25.17 -3.63 -3.61
C PHE A 70 -23.75 -4.09 -3.96
N PRO A 71 -23.58 -5.00 -4.92
CA PRO A 71 -22.25 -5.49 -5.29
C PRO A 71 -21.39 -4.34 -5.80
N LEU A 72 -20.12 -4.34 -5.37
CA LEU A 72 -19.13 -3.39 -5.86
C LEU A 72 -18.45 -3.96 -7.09
N GLY A 73 -18.23 -3.13 -8.11
CA GLY A 73 -17.39 -3.51 -9.24
C GLY A 73 -15.96 -3.83 -8.77
N GLN A 74 -15.31 -4.81 -9.39
CA GLN A 74 -13.97 -5.24 -9.01
C GLN A 74 -12.96 -4.10 -9.06
N GLU A 75 -13.01 -3.27 -10.11
CA GLU A 75 -12.15 -2.10 -10.27
C GLU A 75 -12.26 -1.15 -9.07
N LEU A 76 -13.49 -0.75 -8.72
CA LEU A 76 -13.72 0.13 -7.59
C LEU A 76 -13.32 -0.51 -6.25
N ALA A 77 -13.51 -1.83 -6.09
CA ALA A 77 -13.05 -2.53 -4.89
C ALA A 77 -11.52 -2.49 -4.75
N VAL A 78 -10.81 -2.71 -5.86
CA VAL A 78 -9.35 -2.60 -5.92
C VAL A 78 -8.90 -1.17 -5.62
N ASP A 79 -9.53 -0.16 -6.24
CA ASP A 79 -9.21 1.25 -6.02
C ASP A 79 -9.36 1.66 -4.55
N LEU A 80 -10.43 1.21 -3.89
CA LEU A 80 -10.63 1.46 -2.46
C LEU A 80 -9.54 0.82 -1.61
N VAL A 81 -9.12 -0.42 -1.93
CA VAL A 81 -8.01 -1.07 -1.25
C VAL A 81 -6.72 -0.26 -1.44
N LEU A 82 -6.37 0.12 -2.67
CA LEU A 82 -5.16 0.90 -2.96
C LEU A 82 -5.18 2.27 -2.25
N GLN A 83 -6.33 2.96 -2.25
CA GLN A 83 -6.51 4.24 -1.56
C GLN A 83 -6.36 4.14 -0.04
N SER A 84 -6.65 2.97 0.53
CA SER A 84 -6.56 2.75 1.98
C SER A 84 -5.13 2.57 2.49
N LEU A 85 -4.16 2.31 1.60
CA LEU A 85 -2.78 2.02 1.97
C LEU A 85 -2.02 3.28 2.37
N PRO A 86 -1.03 3.17 3.28
CA PRO A 86 -0.19 4.29 3.66
C PRO A 86 0.89 4.56 2.59
N SER A 87 1.59 5.70 2.73
CA SER A 87 2.52 6.20 1.71
C SER A 87 3.73 5.30 1.45
N SER A 88 4.08 4.41 2.39
CA SER A 88 5.11 3.38 2.18
C SER A 88 4.79 2.43 1.02
N TYR A 89 3.51 2.28 0.64
CA TYR A 89 3.08 1.45 -0.49
C TYR A 89 3.02 2.22 -1.82
N ASN A 90 3.39 3.51 -1.87
CA ASN A 90 3.30 4.32 -3.10
C ASN A 90 4.04 3.70 -4.30
N GLN A 91 5.21 3.10 -4.08
CA GLN A 91 5.96 2.44 -5.15
C GLN A 91 5.19 1.24 -5.72
N PHE A 92 4.53 0.47 -4.85
CA PHE A 92 3.66 -0.63 -5.26
C PHE A 92 2.48 -0.13 -6.07
N ILE A 93 1.81 0.95 -5.61
CA ILE A 93 0.66 1.54 -6.30
C ILE A 93 1.08 2.04 -7.69
N MET A 94 2.23 2.73 -7.82
CA MET A 94 2.75 3.16 -9.12
C MET A 94 3.02 1.98 -10.05
N ASN A 95 3.66 0.92 -9.54
CA ASN A 95 3.96 -0.27 -10.32
C ASN A 95 2.69 -1.02 -10.75
N TYR A 96 1.71 -1.11 -9.85
CA TYR A 96 0.40 -1.69 -10.14
C TYR A 96 -0.29 -0.86 -11.24
N ASN A 97 -0.30 0.47 -11.10
CA ASN A 97 -0.85 1.45 -12.04
C ASN A 97 -0.35 1.32 -13.48
N MET A 98 0.87 0.83 -13.68
CA MET A 98 1.52 0.72 -14.99
C MET A 98 1.33 -0.62 -15.70
N ASN A 99 0.89 -1.69 -15.03
CA ASN A 99 1.00 -3.08 -15.52
C ASN A 99 -0.33 -3.76 -15.91
N GLU A 100 -1.34 -2.98 -16.29
CA GLU A 100 -2.73 -3.41 -16.61
C GLU A 100 -3.51 -4.08 -15.46
N HIS A 101 -4.72 -3.57 -15.24
CA HIS A 101 -5.49 -3.65 -14.00
C HIS A 101 -6.63 -4.63 -14.07
N ASN A 102 -6.38 -5.91 -13.80
CA ASN A 102 -7.47 -6.89 -13.67
C ASN A 102 -7.18 -7.97 -12.63
N LYS A 103 -6.46 -7.61 -11.55
CA LYS A 103 -6.19 -8.56 -10.47
C LYS A 103 -7.40 -8.66 -9.54
N LEU A 104 -7.71 -9.88 -9.13
CA LEU A 104 -8.75 -10.14 -8.13
C LEU A 104 -8.27 -9.63 -6.76
N LEU A 105 -9.21 -9.28 -5.86
CA LEU A 105 -8.86 -8.77 -4.52
C LEU A 105 -7.95 -9.72 -3.73
N HIS A 106 -8.12 -11.03 -3.89
CA HIS A 106 -7.27 -12.03 -3.25
C HIS A 106 -5.85 -12.08 -3.84
N GLU A 107 -5.71 -11.83 -5.14
CA GLU A 107 -4.39 -11.72 -5.78
C GLU A 107 -3.69 -10.44 -5.31
N LEU A 108 -4.43 -9.33 -5.23
CA LEU A 108 -3.94 -8.07 -4.67
C LEU A 108 -3.44 -8.24 -3.23
N LEU A 109 -4.20 -8.95 -2.39
CA LEU A 109 -3.79 -9.29 -1.02
C LEU A 109 -2.45 -10.03 -0.99
N ASN A 110 -2.25 -11.02 -1.86
CA ASN A 110 -1.00 -11.78 -1.91
C ASN A 110 0.18 -10.90 -2.33
N MET A 111 0.00 -10.04 -3.33
CA MET A 111 1.03 -9.10 -3.76
C MET A 111 1.39 -8.09 -2.67
N LEU A 112 0.39 -7.59 -1.94
CA LEU A 112 0.59 -6.66 -0.83
C LEU A 112 1.34 -7.31 0.34
N ARG A 113 1.08 -8.58 0.65
CA ARG A 113 1.83 -9.31 1.68
C ARG A 113 3.30 -9.50 1.31
N THR A 114 3.60 -9.78 0.05
CA THR A 114 5.00 -9.85 -0.41
C THR A 114 5.65 -8.47 -0.29
N THR A 115 4.96 -7.42 -0.71
CA THR A 115 5.43 -6.04 -0.62
C THR A 115 5.72 -5.62 0.84
N GLU A 116 4.85 -5.97 1.78
CA GLU A 116 5.04 -5.72 3.22
C GLU A 116 6.33 -6.36 3.75
N GLN A 117 6.62 -7.59 3.33
CA GLN A 117 7.87 -8.28 3.72
C GLN A 117 9.11 -7.57 3.17
N ASP A 118 9.04 -6.99 1.97
CA ASP A 118 10.15 -6.25 1.37
C ASP A 118 10.34 -4.88 2.04
N ILE A 119 9.25 -4.18 2.36
CA ILE A 119 9.26 -2.92 3.12
C ILE A 119 9.88 -3.14 4.50
N SER A 120 9.45 -4.18 5.23
CA SER A 120 9.96 -4.48 6.58
C SER A 120 11.46 -4.82 6.62
N LYS A 121 12.03 -5.30 5.51
CA LYS A 121 13.47 -5.57 5.37
C LYS A 121 14.29 -4.33 5.03
N GLY A 122 13.67 -3.15 4.92
CA GLY A 122 14.33 -1.93 4.46
C GLY A 122 14.74 -2.00 2.99
N MET A 123 14.17 -2.94 2.22
CA MET A 123 14.37 -3.06 0.79
C MET A 123 13.52 -2.00 0.07
N HIS A 124 13.90 -0.74 0.22
CA HIS A 124 13.61 0.25 -0.80
C HIS A 124 14.37 -0.22 -2.05
N VAL A 125 13.68 -0.90 -2.97
CA VAL A 125 14.21 -1.25 -4.29
C VAL A 125 14.89 -0.01 -4.84
N LEU A 126 16.20 -0.12 -5.09
CA LEU A 126 17.04 0.99 -5.49
C LEU A 126 16.35 1.76 -6.62
N MET A 127 16.14 3.05 -6.38
CA MET A 127 16.04 4.03 -7.46
C MET A 127 17.23 3.78 -8.37
N VAL A 128 17.00 3.28 -9.58
CA VAL A 128 17.96 3.43 -10.66
C VAL A 128 18.04 4.94 -10.89
N GLN A 129 18.92 5.60 -10.15
CA GLN A 129 19.43 6.91 -10.55
C GLN A 129 19.99 6.67 -11.93
N GLY A 130 19.26 7.15 -12.95
CA GLY A 130 19.69 7.14 -14.32
C GLY A 130 21.15 7.57 -14.35
N THR A 131 22.01 6.67 -14.82
CA THR A 131 23.43 6.90 -14.94
C THR A 131 23.62 8.15 -15.81
N LYS A 132 23.87 9.30 -15.18
CA LYS A 132 24.47 10.44 -15.87
C LYS A 132 25.83 9.95 -16.34
N LYS A 133 25.92 9.55 -17.61
CA LYS A 133 27.18 9.37 -18.33
C LYS A 133 27.95 10.69 -18.22
N LYS A 134 28.87 10.75 -17.24
CA LYS A 134 29.79 11.86 -17.08
C LYS A 134 30.91 11.65 -18.11
N GLY A 135 30.83 12.41 -19.20
CA GLY A 135 31.86 12.44 -20.24
C GLY A 135 33.23 12.71 -19.62
N LYS A 136 34.17 11.79 -19.83
CA LYS A 136 35.58 11.94 -19.45
C LYS A 136 36.28 12.73 -20.56
N SER A 137 36.42 14.03 -20.37
CA SER A 137 37.41 14.82 -21.12
C SER A 137 38.74 14.74 -20.38
N LYS A 138 39.79 14.41 -21.14
CA LYS A 138 41.18 14.25 -20.68
C LYS A 138 41.77 15.62 -20.35
N ASN A 139 42.52 15.72 -19.26
CA ASN A 139 43.75 16.51 -19.30
C ASN A 139 44.83 15.92 -18.38
N LYS A 140 46.04 15.89 -18.95
CA LYS A 140 47.33 15.51 -18.37
C LYS A 140 47.64 16.39 -17.16
N ASP A 141 48.15 15.80 -16.09
CA ASP A 141 49.52 16.09 -15.64
C ASP A 141 50.01 15.03 -14.65
N MET A 142 51.28 14.70 -14.82
CA MET A 142 52.04 13.62 -14.18
C MET A 142 52.89 14.23 -13.06
N LEU A 143 53.27 13.38 -12.08
CA LEU A 143 54.15 13.62 -10.91
C LEU A 143 53.37 14.05 -9.66
N VAL A 144 53.43 13.34 -8.53
CA VAL A 144 54.64 13.14 -7.70
C VAL A 144 54.61 11.77 -6.97
N TYR A 145 55.71 11.01 -7.10
CA TYR A 145 56.07 9.93 -6.17
C TYR A 145 56.82 10.54 -4.99
N ASN A 146 56.33 10.37 -3.76
CA ASN A 146 57.11 10.61 -2.55
C ASN A 146 57.53 9.26 -1.98
N MET A 147 58.81 8.88 -2.13
CA MET A 147 59.44 7.85 -1.31
C MET A 147 60.30 8.54 -0.24
N GLU A 148 59.95 8.25 1.01
CA GLU A 148 60.66 8.66 2.20
C GLU A 148 62.12 8.20 2.20
N THR A 149 62.99 9.22 2.29
CA THR A 149 64.23 9.29 3.06
C THR A 149 64.95 7.98 3.41
N LYS A 150 65.99 7.66 2.63
CA LYS A 150 67.22 7.05 3.18
C LYS A 150 68.46 7.82 2.73
N ARG A 151 69.09 8.46 3.72
CA ARG A 151 70.47 8.99 3.70
C ARG A 151 71.47 7.93 3.23
N LEU A 152 72.50 8.37 2.51
CA LEU A 152 73.94 8.11 2.73
C LEU A 152 74.72 9.01 1.73
N LYS A 153 75.43 10.04 2.25
CA LYS A 153 76.91 10.18 2.23
C LYS A 153 77.49 10.25 0.80
N SER A 154 77.85 11.42 0.28
CA SER A 154 79.03 12.28 0.58
C SER A 154 80.07 12.17 -0.55
N ASN A 155 80.68 13.32 -0.82
CA ASN A 155 81.96 13.55 -1.51
C ASN A 155 81.93 13.85 -3.02
N ASP A 156 82.17 15.15 -3.25
CA ASP A 156 83.30 15.68 -4.02
C ASP A 156 83.39 15.35 -5.51
N SER A 157 83.16 16.38 -6.32
CA SER A 157 84.20 17.02 -7.17
C SER A 157 83.57 17.59 -8.44
N ASN A 158 83.64 18.92 -8.56
CA ASN A 158 83.63 19.69 -9.81
C ASN A 158 84.89 19.32 -10.65
N PRO A 159 85.16 19.84 -11.88
CA PRO A 159 84.33 20.48 -12.92
C PRO A 159 84.67 20.01 -14.38
N THR A 160 83.91 20.54 -15.34
CA THR A 160 84.34 21.09 -16.67
C THR A 160 84.80 20.25 -17.88
N TYR A 161 84.38 20.82 -19.05
CA TYR A 161 84.90 20.82 -20.44
C TYR A 161 84.71 19.58 -21.33
N LEU A 162 83.87 19.70 -22.37
CA LEU A 162 84.20 20.26 -23.70
C LEU A 162 82.93 20.72 -24.43
#